data_AF-A0A673J206-F1
#
_entry.id   AF-A0A673J206-F1
#
_cell.length_a   1.000
_cell.length_b   1.000
_cell.length_c   1.000
_cell.angle_alpha   90.00
_cell.angle_beta   90.00
_cell.angle_gamma   90.00
#
_symmetry.space_group_name_H-M   'P 1'
#
loop_
_entity.id
_entity.type
_entity.pdbx_description
1 polymer ?
#
loop_
_entity_poly.entity_id
_entity_poly.type
_entity_poly.pdbx_seq_one_letter_code
_entity_poly.pdbx_strand_id
1 'polypeptide(L)'
;MKWNLVFLGLLLTFGQLSWGQKGMDIPEYDGKDRVHDLNAKNYKSVMKKYDVMVVYYHEHVGSSKVSQKQFQIEELALEVGFTQKSAKGEGVVGLDEADSIFIFIEDEVIEYDGELAADTLVEFLFDVIEDPVEIIDNVRELKGFHNIEEDIKLVGFFKSQKSEHYHEYEDAAEEFHPHIKFFATFSPKVAKSLDLKLNEVDFYEPFMDEPVVIPGKPYSEKELVEFIEDNDRPTLRKMQPHNMYEIWEDALDGEHIIAFAEEGDPDGFEFLEIVKEVAEDNTDNPNLSIIWIDPDDFPLLVPYWEKTFDIDLSSPQIGVVEVDDAESIWFDMDDGDDMPTVDELEDWLEDVLENKIDPDDDDDDDDDDDDDDDDDDDDDDDDDDDDDDDDEDDDDDDDDDDDDDDDDDDDDDDDDDDDDDDDDDDDIIIIQTLNNGYSKINDQITDTKIL
;
A
#
# COMPACT_ATOMS: atom_id res chain seq x y z
N MET A 1 -22.82 -47.58 57.18
CA MET A 1 -23.13 -47.53 55.75
C MET A 1 -21.99 -46.83 55.04
N LYS A 2 -21.61 -47.32 53.86
CA LYS A 2 -20.38 -47.03 53.12
C LYS A 2 -20.38 -45.62 52.47
N TRP A 3 -20.39 -44.54 53.25
CA TRP A 3 -20.38 -43.18 52.69
C TRP A 3 -19.01 -42.76 52.15
N ASN A 4 -17.92 -43.29 52.68
CA ASN A 4 -16.57 -42.97 52.18
C ASN A 4 -16.30 -43.49 50.76
N LEU A 5 -17.00 -44.56 50.33
CA LEU A 5 -16.90 -45.07 48.96
C LEU A 5 -17.74 -44.27 47.97
N VAL A 6 -18.82 -43.63 48.44
CA VAL A 6 -19.66 -42.75 47.60
C VAL A 6 -18.96 -41.43 47.35
N PHE A 7 -18.30 -40.85 48.35
CA PHE A 7 -17.48 -39.63 48.17
C PHE A 7 -16.26 -39.86 47.26
N LEU A 8 -15.60 -41.02 47.36
CA LEU A 8 -14.48 -41.35 46.47
C LEU A 8 -14.97 -41.61 45.02
N GLY A 9 -16.15 -42.20 44.86
CA GLY A 9 -16.79 -42.37 43.55
C GLY A 9 -17.21 -41.05 42.90
N LEU A 10 -17.70 -40.09 43.70
CA LEU A 10 -18.11 -38.76 43.22
C LEU A 10 -16.90 -37.88 42.85
N LEU A 11 -15.79 -37.98 43.60
CA LEU A 11 -14.52 -37.33 43.24
C LEU A 11 -13.89 -37.91 41.96
N LEU A 12 -14.05 -39.21 41.71
CA LEU A 12 -13.56 -39.84 40.47
C LEU A 12 -14.40 -39.48 39.24
N THR A 13 -15.67 -39.10 39.40
CA THR A 13 -16.51 -38.64 38.28
C THR A 13 -16.34 -37.14 37.95
N PHE A 14 -15.83 -36.33 38.88
CA PHE A 14 -15.44 -34.94 38.62
C PHE A 14 -13.95 -34.79 38.24
N GLY A 15 -13.17 -35.86 38.34
CA GLY A 15 -11.75 -35.91 37.97
C GLY A 15 -11.47 -36.17 36.48
N GLN A 16 -12.50 -36.28 35.64
CA GLN A 16 -12.37 -36.00 34.21
C GLN A 16 -12.42 -34.48 34.03
N LEU A 17 -11.44 -33.78 34.62
CA LEU A 17 -10.96 -32.55 34.03
C LEU A 17 -10.59 -32.94 32.60
N SER A 18 -11.35 -32.44 31.65
CA SER A 18 -10.98 -32.42 30.24
C SER A 18 -9.54 -31.96 30.17
N TRP A 19 -8.61 -32.90 29.94
CA TRP A 19 -7.34 -32.55 29.35
C TRP A 19 -7.72 -31.98 27.99
N GLY A 20 -7.85 -30.65 27.92
CA GLY A 20 -7.90 -29.97 26.64
C GLY A 20 -6.71 -30.51 25.86
N GLN A 21 -6.98 -31.10 24.70
CA GLN A 21 -5.90 -31.38 23.77
C GLN A 21 -5.17 -30.06 23.57
N LYS A 22 -3.83 -30.10 23.62
CA LYS A 22 -3.00 -28.95 23.24
C LYS A 22 -3.57 -28.45 21.91
N GLY A 23 -4.05 -27.21 21.90
CA GLY A 23 -4.72 -26.63 20.73
C GLY A 23 -3.75 -26.54 19.55
N MET A 24 -4.21 -25.93 18.47
CA MET A 24 -3.30 -25.47 17.43
C MET A 24 -2.30 -24.50 18.07
N ASP A 25 -1.03 -24.88 18.13
CA ASP A 25 0.04 -23.94 18.50
C ASP A 25 0.19 -22.99 17.29
N ILE A 26 -0.03 -21.69 17.50
CA ILE A 26 0.19 -20.67 16.45
C ILE A 26 1.71 -20.59 16.21
N PRO A 27 2.19 -20.65 14.95
CA PRO A 27 3.60 -20.41 14.65
C PRO A 27 4.05 -19.06 15.19
N GLU A 28 5.24 -19.01 15.77
CA GLU A 28 5.86 -17.78 16.26
C GLU A 28 7.21 -17.65 15.56
N TYR A 29 7.63 -16.41 15.31
CA TYR A 29 8.95 -16.11 14.76
C TYR A 29 10.03 -16.81 15.58
N ASP A 30 10.89 -17.57 14.90
CA ASP A 30 11.82 -18.50 15.54
C ASP A 30 13.18 -17.88 15.90
N GLY A 31 13.36 -16.57 15.68
CA GLY A 31 14.57 -15.83 16.01
C GLY A 31 15.75 -16.11 15.08
N LYS A 32 15.52 -16.76 13.92
CA LYS A 32 16.58 -17.01 12.95
C LYS A 32 16.59 -15.92 11.88
N ASP A 33 17.73 -15.27 11.77
CA ASP A 33 18.03 -14.38 10.66
C ASP A 33 18.11 -15.16 9.34
N ARG A 34 17.32 -14.70 8.36
CA ARG A 34 17.21 -15.26 7.01
C ARG A 34 17.56 -14.24 5.93
N VAL A 35 17.77 -12.98 6.30
CA VAL A 35 18.01 -11.88 5.38
C VAL A 35 19.49 -11.89 4.98
N HIS A 36 19.80 -11.69 3.70
CA HIS A 36 21.19 -11.63 3.24
C HIS A 36 21.62 -10.20 3.00
N ASP A 37 22.78 -9.82 3.52
CA ASP A 37 23.44 -8.57 3.12
C ASP A 37 24.07 -8.71 1.73
N LEU A 38 23.47 -8.07 0.73
CA LEU A 38 23.94 -7.96 -0.64
C LEU A 38 25.07 -6.95 -0.77
N ASN A 39 26.06 -7.35 -1.55
CA ASN A 39 27.16 -6.52 -2.00
C ASN A 39 27.64 -6.99 -3.37
N ALA A 40 28.50 -6.19 -4.00
CA ALA A 40 29.06 -6.48 -5.32
C ALA A 40 29.73 -7.86 -5.44
N LYS A 41 30.16 -8.48 -4.32
CA LYS A 41 30.83 -9.79 -4.33
C LYS A 41 29.86 -10.97 -4.31
N ASN A 42 28.70 -10.83 -3.68
CA ASN A 42 27.79 -11.97 -3.45
C ASN A 42 26.52 -11.94 -4.29
N TYR A 43 26.04 -10.77 -4.75
CA TYR A 43 24.69 -10.63 -5.33
C TYR A 43 24.37 -11.63 -6.44
N LYS A 44 25.27 -11.82 -7.43
CA LYS A 44 25.08 -12.80 -8.51
C LYS A 44 24.91 -14.23 -8.01
N SER A 45 25.59 -14.60 -6.91
CA SER A 45 25.50 -15.94 -6.35
C SER A 45 24.22 -16.13 -5.55
N VAL A 46 23.74 -15.08 -4.87
CA VAL A 46 22.52 -15.18 -4.05
C VAL A 46 21.27 -15.08 -4.92
N MET A 47 21.23 -14.20 -5.91
CA MET A 47 20.16 -14.12 -6.92
C MET A 47 19.91 -15.49 -7.59
N LYS A 48 20.95 -16.24 -7.94
CA LYS A 48 20.81 -17.58 -8.56
C LYS A 48 20.22 -18.67 -7.65
N LYS A 49 20.07 -18.41 -6.35
CA LYS A 49 19.61 -19.40 -5.38
C LYS A 49 18.10 -19.41 -5.21
N TYR A 50 17.45 -18.31 -5.57
CA TYR A 50 16.03 -18.06 -5.30
C TYR A 50 15.32 -17.74 -6.61
N ASP A 51 14.12 -18.28 -6.79
CA ASP A 51 13.29 -18.02 -7.97
C ASP A 51 12.60 -16.64 -7.87
N VAL A 52 12.33 -16.20 -6.63
CA VAL A 52 11.84 -14.87 -6.28
C VAL A 52 12.75 -14.29 -5.22
N MET A 53 13.14 -13.04 -5.38
CA MET A 53 14.00 -12.34 -4.45
C MET A 53 13.48 -10.94 -4.17
N VAL A 54 13.22 -10.66 -2.90
CA VAL A 54 12.83 -9.32 -2.45
C VAL A 54 14.08 -8.59 -1.99
N VAL A 55 14.28 -7.36 -2.44
CA VAL A 55 15.42 -6.53 -2.12
C VAL A 55 14.94 -5.25 -1.49
N TYR A 56 15.26 -5.05 -0.22
CA TYR A 56 15.10 -3.74 0.40
C TYR A 56 16.37 -2.93 0.15
N TYR A 57 16.25 -1.87 -0.65
CA TYR A 57 17.35 -0.98 -0.98
C TYR A 57 17.21 0.28 -0.13
N HIS A 58 18.18 0.54 0.74
CA HIS A 58 18.08 1.61 1.72
C HIS A 58 19.40 2.37 1.86
N GLU A 59 19.33 3.60 2.36
CA GLU A 59 20.52 4.37 2.68
C GLU A 59 21.26 3.79 3.90
N HIS A 60 22.54 4.16 4.07
CA HIS A 60 23.29 3.72 5.24
C HIS A 60 22.64 4.21 6.53
N VAL A 61 22.16 3.28 7.36
CA VAL A 61 21.49 3.57 8.63
C VAL A 61 22.41 4.36 9.56
N GLY A 62 21.95 5.52 10.00
CA GLY A 62 22.69 6.38 10.92
C GLY A 62 22.98 5.72 12.27
N SER A 63 23.95 6.25 13.02
CA SER A 63 24.33 5.74 14.35
C SER A 63 23.31 6.06 15.46
N SER A 64 22.21 6.74 15.14
CA SER A 64 21.17 7.10 16.11
C SER A 64 20.41 5.86 16.57
N LYS A 65 20.09 5.80 17.87
CA LYS A 65 19.32 4.67 18.44
C LYS A 65 17.93 4.55 17.83
N VAL A 66 17.34 5.65 17.37
CA VAL A 66 16.01 5.65 16.73
C VAL A 66 16.11 5.02 15.35
N SER A 67 17.04 5.48 14.52
CA SER A 67 17.28 4.93 13.17
C SER A 67 17.64 3.45 13.21
N GLN A 68 18.47 3.01 14.17
CA GLN A 68 18.79 1.59 14.34
C GLN A 68 17.59 0.74 14.74
N LYS A 69 16.68 1.28 15.56
CA LYS A 69 15.47 0.57 15.97
C LYS A 69 14.45 0.48 14.84
N GLN A 70 14.29 1.57 14.08
CA GLN A 70 13.44 1.60 12.90
C GLN A 70 13.92 0.53 11.91
N PHE A 71 15.22 0.52 11.58
CA PHE A 71 15.80 -0.48 10.71
C PHE A 71 15.62 -1.94 11.19
N GLN A 72 15.64 -2.19 12.50
CA GLN A 72 15.36 -3.52 13.06
C GLN A 72 13.89 -3.95 12.88
N ILE A 73 12.96 -2.99 12.90
CA ILE A 73 11.53 -3.27 12.67
C ILE A 73 11.31 -3.57 11.18
N GLU A 74 11.90 -2.76 10.30
CA GLU A 74 11.88 -2.95 8.84
C GLU A 74 12.50 -4.30 8.46
N GLU A 75 13.64 -4.65 9.06
CA GLU A 75 14.27 -5.96 8.90
C GLU A 75 13.34 -7.12 9.28
N LEU A 76 12.66 -6.99 10.43
CA LEU A 76 11.76 -8.03 10.93
C LEU A 76 10.56 -8.22 10.01
N ALA A 77 10.04 -7.15 9.41
CA ALA A 77 8.97 -7.22 8.40
C ALA A 77 9.41 -7.97 7.13
N LEU A 78 10.71 -7.97 6.83
CA LEU A 78 11.31 -8.68 5.70
C LEU A 78 11.68 -10.14 6.05
N GLU A 79 11.67 -10.58 7.30
CA GLU A 79 12.09 -11.96 7.66
C GLU A 79 11.09 -13.06 7.25
N VAL A 80 9.97 -12.66 6.64
CA VAL A 80 8.79 -13.50 6.36
C VAL A 80 8.93 -14.27 5.03
N GLY A 81 9.84 -13.87 4.13
CA GLY A 81 10.09 -14.64 2.90
C GLY A 81 11.18 -14.05 1.98
N PHE A 82 12.29 -14.79 1.80
CA PHE A 82 13.27 -14.62 0.70
C PHE A 82 13.82 -13.20 0.45
N THR A 83 14.08 -12.47 1.51
CA THR A 83 14.53 -11.08 1.41
C THR A 83 16.04 -10.93 1.53
N GLN A 84 16.58 -9.92 0.86
CA GLN A 84 17.98 -9.54 0.89
C GLN A 84 18.09 -8.01 0.93
N LYS A 85 19.18 -7.49 1.48
CA LYS A 85 19.38 -6.05 1.70
C LYS A 85 20.56 -5.57 0.91
N SER A 86 20.44 -4.47 0.18
CA SER A 86 21.60 -3.86 -0.49
C SER A 86 21.86 -2.48 0.11
N ALA A 87 23.07 -2.26 0.64
CA ALA A 87 23.52 -0.93 1.03
C ALA A 87 24.43 -0.40 -0.10
N LYS A 88 23.98 0.67 -0.78
CA LYS A 88 24.70 1.48 -1.78
C LYS A 88 25.99 0.83 -2.32
N GLY A 89 25.83 -0.08 -3.29
CA GLY A 89 26.92 -0.79 -3.94
C GLY A 89 26.65 -0.93 -5.44
N GLU A 90 27.45 -0.24 -6.26
CA GLU A 90 27.46 -0.38 -7.72
C GLU A 90 27.49 -1.88 -8.10
N GLY A 91 26.42 -2.40 -8.70
CA GLY A 91 26.39 -3.79 -9.17
C GLY A 91 25.01 -4.43 -9.39
N VAL A 92 23.97 -3.99 -8.68
CA VAL A 92 22.58 -4.39 -8.95
C VAL A 92 21.96 -3.31 -9.85
N VAL A 93 21.51 -3.70 -11.03
CA VAL A 93 20.91 -2.81 -12.03
C VAL A 93 19.42 -2.66 -11.71
N GLY A 94 18.86 -1.46 -11.84
CA GLY A 94 17.42 -1.20 -11.62
C GLY A 94 17.03 -0.85 -10.19
N LEU A 95 17.95 -0.35 -9.36
CA LEU A 95 17.67 0.17 -8.02
C LEU A 95 17.91 1.68 -8.04
N ASP A 96 16.87 2.45 -8.37
CA ASP A 96 16.99 3.88 -8.59
C ASP A 96 16.56 4.70 -7.37
N GLU A 97 15.64 4.19 -6.55
CA GLU A 97 15.08 4.89 -5.39
C GLU A 97 15.48 4.26 -4.05
N ALA A 98 16.05 5.08 -3.16
CA ALA A 98 16.46 4.63 -1.85
C ALA A 98 15.24 4.54 -0.91
N ASP A 99 15.28 3.54 -0.04
CA ASP A 99 14.23 3.16 0.90
C ASP A 99 13.01 2.46 0.24
N SER A 100 13.17 1.99 -1.01
CA SER A 100 12.18 1.18 -1.74
C SER A 100 12.46 -0.33 -1.69
N ILE A 101 11.44 -1.13 -2.00
CA ILE A 101 11.50 -2.58 -2.11
C ILE A 101 11.38 -3.00 -3.58
N PHE A 102 12.29 -3.86 -4.02
CA PHE A 102 12.30 -4.39 -5.39
C PHE A 102 12.17 -5.91 -5.37
N ILE A 103 11.26 -6.45 -6.16
CA ILE A 103 11.00 -7.88 -6.26
C ILE A 103 11.51 -8.36 -7.62
N PHE A 104 12.51 -9.23 -7.58
CA PHE A 104 13.09 -9.87 -8.75
C PHE A 104 12.46 -11.23 -8.93
N ILE A 105 11.82 -11.46 -10.07
CA ILE A 105 11.24 -12.74 -10.46
C ILE A 105 11.57 -13.02 -11.93
N GLU A 106 12.18 -14.18 -12.20
CA GLU A 106 12.66 -14.53 -13.54
C GLU A 106 13.55 -13.44 -14.19
N ASP A 107 13.06 -12.75 -15.22
CA ASP A 107 13.74 -11.64 -15.91
C ASP A 107 13.11 -10.26 -15.56
N GLU A 108 12.06 -10.22 -14.72
CA GLU A 108 11.31 -9.03 -14.33
C GLU A 108 11.75 -8.44 -12.99
N VAL A 109 11.60 -7.12 -12.87
CA VAL A 109 11.86 -6.34 -11.65
C VAL A 109 10.62 -5.50 -11.36
N ILE A 110 9.97 -5.80 -10.25
CA ILE A 110 8.77 -5.10 -9.79
C ILE A 110 9.16 -4.19 -8.63
N GLU A 111 8.81 -2.92 -8.71
CA GLU A 111 8.91 -2.00 -7.59
C GLU A 111 7.67 -2.14 -6.70
N TYR A 112 7.87 -2.39 -5.41
CA TYR A 112 6.79 -2.49 -4.44
C TYR A 112 6.67 -1.17 -3.71
N ASP A 113 5.54 -0.50 -3.91
CA ASP A 113 5.24 0.82 -3.38
C ASP A 113 4.00 0.80 -2.46
N GLY A 114 4.04 -0.13 -1.52
CA GLY A 114 3.01 -0.34 -0.50
C GLY A 114 3.57 -0.33 0.91
N GLU A 115 2.70 -0.57 1.89
CA GLU A 115 3.01 -0.64 3.30
C GLU A 115 4.14 -1.66 3.56
N LEU A 116 5.15 -1.25 4.32
CA LEU A 116 6.23 -2.13 4.77
C LEU A 116 5.75 -2.98 5.97
N ALA A 117 4.83 -3.90 5.67
CA ALA A 117 4.25 -4.84 6.62
C ALA A 117 4.41 -6.29 6.16
N ALA A 118 4.59 -7.19 7.12
CA ALA A 118 4.90 -8.59 6.89
C ALA A 118 3.78 -9.35 6.15
N ASP A 119 2.54 -9.12 6.55
CA ASP A 119 1.32 -9.66 5.95
C ASP A 119 1.12 -9.11 4.54
N THR A 120 1.14 -7.78 4.39
CA THR A 120 0.96 -7.12 3.08
C THR A 120 2.00 -7.58 2.06
N LEU A 121 3.28 -7.63 2.44
CA LEU A 121 4.34 -8.14 1.57
C LEU A 121 4.15 -9.60 1.18
N VAL A 122 3.75 -10.45 2.12
CA VAL A 122 3.52 -11.88 1.83
C VAL A 122 2.34 -12.05 0.88
N GLU A 123 1.26 -11.29 1.05
CA GLU A 123 0.12 -11.29 0.13
C GLU A 123 0.53 -10.82 -1.26
N PHE A 124 1.24 -9.69 -1.37
CA PHE A 124 1.74 -9.19 -2.64
C PHE A 124 2.65 -10.23 -3.34
N LEU A 125 3.55 -10.89 -2.60
CA LEU A 125 4.41 -11.93 -3.15
C LEU A 125 3.63 -13.16 -3.62
N PHE A 126 2.49 -13.49 -3.01
CA PHE A 126 1.62 -14.55 -3.52
C PHE A 126 1.06 -14.19 -4.88
N ASP A 127 0.65 -12.94 -5.08
CA ASP A 127 0.19 -12.47 -6.38
C ASP A 127 1.33 -12.46 -7.41
N VAL A 128 2.53 -12.00 -7.04
CA VAL A 128 3.71 -11.99 -7.93
C VAL A 128 4.05 -13.40 -8.46
N ILE A 129 3.91 -14.46 -7.65
CA ILE A 129 4.24 -15.83 -8.10
C ILE A 129 3.13 -16.52 -8.91
N GLU A 130 1.94 -15.93 -8.98
CA GLU A 130 0.88 -16.45 -9.82
C GLU A 130 1.14 -16.14 -11.31
N ASP A 131 0.44 -16.87 -12.20
CA ASP A 131 0.57 -16.64 -13.64
C ASP A 131 -0.04 -15.26 -13.96
N PRO A 132 0.59 -14.42 -14.82
CA PRO A 132 0.13 -13.06 -15.10
C PRO A 132 -1.23 -13.01 -15.81
N VAL A 133 -1.69 -14.12 -16.40
CA VAL A 133 -3.00 -14.22 -17.05
C VAL A 133 -3.84 -15.37 -16.49
N GLU A 134 -4.95 -15.03 -15.84
CA GLU A 134 -5.91 -15.99 -15.33
C GLU A 134 -6.90 -16.50 -16.40
N ILE A 135 -7.07 -17.82 -16.50
CA ILE A 135 -7.96 -18.42 -17.52
C ILE A 135 -9.38 -18.65 -17.00
N ILE A 136 -10.36 -17.98 -17.62
CA ILE A 136 -11.79 -18.17 -17.36
C ILE A 136 -12.37 -19.22 -18.30
N ASP A 137 -12.58 -20.42 -17.79
CA ASP A 137 -13.10 -21.56 -18.56
C ASP A 137 -14.59 -21.86 -18.28
N ASN A 138 -15.11 -21.42 -17.13
CA ASN A 138 -16.47 -21.72 -16.72
C ASN A 138 -17.21 -20.57 -16.02
N VAL A 139 -18.50 -20.80 -15.76
CA VAL A 139 -19.41 -19.77 -15.20
C VAL A 139 -19.08 -19.41 -13.75
N ARG A 140 -18.41 -20.30 -12.99
CA ARG A 140 -18.02 -20.01 -11.61
C ARG A 140 -16.83 -19.06 -11.58
N GLU A 141 -15.82 -19.30 -12.42
CA GLU A 141 -14.69 -18.39 -12.61
C GLU A 141 -15.17 -17.04 -13.16
N LEU A 142 -16.09 -17.05 -14.13
CA LEU A 142 -16.69 -15.81 -14.64
C LEU A 142 -17.41 -15.02 -13.54
N LYS A 143 -18.02 -15.70 -12.57
CA LYS A 143 -18.59 -15.01 -11.41
C LYS A 143 -17.51 -14.39 -10.51
N GLY A 144 -16.38 -15.09 -10.34
CA GLY A 144 -15.22 -14.53 -9.62
C GLY A 144 -14.72 -13.25 -10.28
N PHE A 145 -14.55 -13.28 -11.61
CA PHE A 145 -14.17 -12.12 -12.41
C PHE A 145 -15.09 -10.90 -12.20
N HIS A 146 -16.41 -11.10 -12.19
CA HIS A 146 -17.36 -9.99 -11.96
C HIS A 146 -17.39 -9.48 -10.51
N ASN A 147 -16.85 -10.22 -9.55
CA ASN A 147 -16.81 -9.81 -8.14
C ASN A 147 -15.59 -8.95 -7.78
N ILE A 148 -14.63 -8.80 -8.70
CA ILE A 148 -13.46 -7.94 -8.52
C ILE A 148 -13.90 -6.53 -8.97
N GLU A 149 -14.16 -5.63 -8.04
CA GLU A 149 -14.62 -4.26 -8.36
C GLU A 149 -13.54 -3.21 -8.12
N GLU A 150 -12.56 -3.50 -7.26
CA GLU A 150 -11.57 -2.54 -6.77
C GLU A 150 -10.36 -2.39 -7.69
N ASP A 151 -10.04 -3.42 -8.48
CA ASP A 151 -8.86 -3.47 -9.32
C ASP A 151 -9.18 -3.24 -10.80
N ILE A 152 -8.28 -2.56 -11.51
CA ILE A 152 -8.29 -2.56 -12.98
C ILE A 152 -8.16 -4.00 -13.46
N LYS A 153 -9.04 -4.41 -14.37
CA LYS A 153 -9.00 -5.77 -14.93
C LYS A 153 -9.28 -5.79 -16.43
N LEU A 154 -8.59 -6.68 -17.13
CA LEU A 154 -8.79 -6.90 -18.56
C LEU A 154 -9.28 -8.31 -18.83
N VAL A 155 -10.10 -8.49 -19.86
CA VAL A 155 -10.47 -9.83 -20.32
C VAL A 155 -10.46 -9.96 -21.84
N GLY A 156 -9.63 -10.87 -22.33
CA GLY A 156 -9.50 -11.17 -23.75
C GLY A 156 -10.15 -12.50 -24.18
N PHE A 157 -10.81 -12.52 -25.35
CA PHE A 157 -11.27 -13.77 -25.97
C PHE A 157 -10.36 -14.21 -27.12
N PHE A 158 -9.60 -15.28 -26.89
CA PHE A 158 -8.66 -15.80 -27.88
C PHE A 158 -9.01 -17.21 -28.36
N LYS A 159 -8.35 -17.62 -29.44
CA LYS A 159 -8.61 -18.94 -30.05
C LYS A 159 -8.10 -20.10 -29.17
N SER A 160 -6.96 -19.89 -28.50
CA SER A 160 -6.25 -20.85 -27.65
C SER A 160 -4.96 -20.20 -27.12
N GLN A 161 -4.35 -20.78 -26.10
CA GLN A 161 -3.00 -20.44 -25.59
C GLN A 161 -1.85 -20.46 -26.62
N LYS A 162 -2.09 -20.95 -27.84
CA LYS A 162 -1.09 -20.97 -28.94
C LYS A 162 -1.34 -19.89 -29.98
N SER A 163 -2.25 -18.97 -29.69
CA SER A 163 -2.60 -17.87 -30.59
C SER A 163 -1.55 -16.79 -30.46
N GLU A 164 -1.06 -16.26 -31.59
CA GLU A 164 -0.14 -15.12 -31.62
C GLU A 164 -0.69 -13.94 -30.80
N HIS A 165 -1.96 -13.60 -31.00
CA HIS A 165 -2.63 -12.52 -30.23
C HIS A 165 -2.80 -12.81 -28.73
N TYR A 166 -2.72 -14.07 -28.30
CA TYR A 166 -2.75 -14.38 -26.87
C TYR A 166 -1.35 -14.19 -26.29
N HIS A 167 -0.29 -14.54 -27.02
CA HIS A 167 1.08 -14.29 -26.58
C HIS A 167 1.35 -12.78 -26.45
N GLU A 168 0.95 -11.96 -27.44
CA GLU A 168 1.07 -10.50 -27.32
C GLU A 168 0.27 -9.91 -26.13
N TYR A 169 -0.79 -10.59 -25.70
CA TYR A 169 -1.60 -10.20 -24.53
C TYR A 169 -0.99 -10.69 -23.21
N GLU A 170 -0.33 -11.85 -23.24
CA GLU A 170 0.42 -12.43 -22.12
C GLU A 170 1.70 -11.62 -21.88
N ASP A 171 2.45 -11.27 -22.93
CA ASP A 171 3.61 -10.39 -22.88
C ASP A 171 3.22 -9.01 -22.29
N ALA A 172 2.06 -8.45 -22.68
CA ALA A 172 1.56 -7.20 -22.10
C ALA A 172 1.11 -7.35 -20.64
N ALA A 173 0.67 -8.54 -20.22
CA ALA A 173 0.27 -8.78 -18.83
C ALA A 173 1.47 -8.82 -17.88
N GLU A 174 2.61 -9.34 -18.36
CA GLU A 174 3.87 -9.39 -17.60
C GLU A 174 4.32 -7.98 -17.17
N GLU A 175 4.14 -6.96 -18.01
CA GLU A 175 4.52 -5.57 -17.74
C GLU A 175 3.73 -4.91 -16.58
N PHE A 176 2.50 -5.36 -16.30
CA PHE A 176 1.65 -4.80 -15.25
C PHE A 176 1.40 -5.76 -14.08
N HIS A 177 2.06 -6.93 -14.09
CA HIS A 177 1.86 -7.94 -13.05
C HIS A 177 2.59 -7.54 -11.76
N PRO A 178 1.94 -7.59 -10.57
CA PRO A 178 0.59 -8.08 -10.29
C PRO A 178 -0.50 -7.00 -10.11
N HIS A 179 -0.16 -5.73 -10.39
CA HIS A 179 -1.01 -4.55 -10.11
C HIS A 179 -2.31 -4.55 -10.93
N ILE A 180 -2.25 -4.96 -12.20
CA ILE A 180 -3.43 -5.04 -13.07
C ILE A 180 -3.78 -6.50 -13.36
N LYS A 181 -5.06 -6.86 -13.18
CA LYS A 181 -5.50 -8.26 -13.29
C LYS A 181 -5.88 -8.61 -14.73
N PHE A 182 -5.08 -9.46 -15.38
CA PHE A 182 -5.36 -9.93 -16.73
C PHE A 182 -6.09 -11.27 -16.74
N PHE A 183 -7.20 -11.33 -17.47
CA PHE A 183 -7.97 -12.55 -17.69
C PHE A 183 -8.00 -12.92 -19.17
N ALA A 184 -8.11 -14.21 -19.46
CA ALA A 184 -8.36 -14.69 -20.81
C ALA A 184 -9.37 -15.81 -20.83
N THR A 185 -10.14 -15.91 -21.92
CA THR A 185 -10.96 -17.09 -22.18
C THR A 185 -10.69 -17.65 -23.56
N PHE A 186 -10.72 -18.98 -23.67
CA PHE A 186 -10.74 -19.70 -24.95
C PHE A 186 -12.11 -20.34 -25.23
N SER A 187 -13.07 -20.12 -24.33
CA SER A 187 -14.38 -20.73 -24.36
C SER A 187 -15.39 -19.82 -25.07
N PRO A 188 -15.92 -20.22 -26.25
CA PRO A 188 -16.94 -19.42 -26.94
C PRO A 188 -18.23 -19.22 -26.13
N LYS A 189 -18.42 -20.02 -25.07
CA LYS A 189 -19.56 -19.88 -24.17
C LYS A 189 -19.32 -18.75 -23.17
N VAL A 190 -18.12 -18.65 -22.60
CA VAL A 190 -17.72 -17.58 -21.67
C VAL A 190 -17.65 -16.26 -22.42
N ALA A 191 -16.96 -16.23 -23.57
CA ALA A 191 -16.89 -15.05 -24.42
C ALA A 191 -18.27 -14.50 -24.80
N LYS A 192 -19.24 -15.39 -25.09
CA LYS A 192 -20.61 -14.97 -25.36
C LYS A 192 -21.31 -14.35 -24.13
N SER A 193 -20.97 -14.77 -22.92
CA SER A 193 -21.50 -14.19 -21.68
C SER A 193 -20.93 -12.79 -21.40
N LEU A 194 -19.68 -12.55 -21.83
CA LEU A 194 -18.99 -11.25 -21.79
C LEU A 194 -19.24 -10.38 -23.04
N ASP A 195 -20.07 -10.80 -23.99
CA ASP A 195 -20.24 -10.20 -25.32
C ASP A 195 -18.97 -10.00 -26.19
N LEU A 196 -17.87 -10.66 -25.82
CA LEU A 196 -16.58 -10.61 -26.52
C LEU A 196 -16.58 -11.30 -27.89
N LYS A 197 -15.99 -10.63 -28.87
CA LYS A 197 -15.62 -11.22 -30.18
C LYS A 197 -14.21 -11.79 -30.15
N LEU A 198 -13.88 -12.65 -31.12
CA LEU A 198 -12.53 -13.23 -31.22
C LEU A 198 -11.46 -12.12 -31.37
N ASN A 199 -10.41 -12.22 -30.55
CA ASN A 199 -9.31 -11.28 -30.36
C ASN A 199 -9.78 -9.88 -29.88
N GLU A 200 -10.96 -9.77 -29.28
CA GLU A 200 -11.40 -8.57 -28.56
C GLU A 200 -10.87 -8.66 -27.13
N VAL A 201 -10.46 -7.51 -26.59
CA VAL A 201 -10.06 -7.31 -25.21
C VAL A 201 -10.91 -6.17 -24.68
N ASP A 202 -11.54 -6.42 -23.54
CA ASP A 202 -12.33 -5.44 -22.80
C ASP A 202 -11.51 -5.02 -21.57
N PHE A 203 -11.43 -3.72 -21.34
CA PHE A 203 -10.82 -3.08 -20.17
C PHE A 203 -11.93 -2.64 -19.22
N TYR A 204 -11.81 -3.02 -17.95
CA TYR A 204 -12.73 -2.62 -16.89
C TYR A 204 -11.97 -1.71 -15.93
N GLU A 205 -12.39 -0.46 -15.89
CA GLU A 205 -12.02 0.47 -14.82
C GLU A 205 -12.67 0.02 -13.49
N PRO A 206 -12.00 0.20 -12.34
CA PRO A 206 -12.57 -0.04 -11.03
C PRO A 206 -13.94 0.62 -10.86
N PHE A 207 -14.83 -0.11 -10.20
CA PHE A 207 -16.20 0.31 -9.88
C PHE A 207 -17.10 0.62 -11.08
N MET A 208 -16.65 0.42 -12.32
CA MET A 208 -17.46 0.60 -13.53
C MET A 208 -18.13 -0.71 -13.98
N ASP A 209 -19.44 -0.65 -14.21
CA ASP A 209 -20.24 -1.81 -14.64
C ASP A 209 -19.95 -2.23 -16.09
N GLU A 210 -19.73 -1.26 -16.98
CA GLU A 210 -19.55 -1.45 -18.41
C GLU A 210 -18.07 -1.28 -18.82
N PRO A 211 -17.51 -2.22 -19.61
CA PRO A 211 -16.13 -2.11 -20.04
C PRO A 211 -15.93 -1.17 -21.23
N VAL A 212 -14.69 -0.71 -21.38
CA VAL A 212 -14.18 -0.10 -22.59
C VAL A 212 -13.55 -1.16 -23.49
N VAL A 213 -14.11 -1.35 -24.69
CA VAL A 213 -13.51 -2.24 -25.69
C VAL A 213 -12.28 -1.57 -26.30
N ILE A 214 -11.09 -2.17 -26.12
CA ILE A 214 -9.85 -1.60 -26.63
C ILE A 214 -9.93 -1.48 -28.18
N PRO A 215 -9.69 -0.28 -28.75
CA PRO A 215 -9.83 -0.06 -30.18
C PRO A 215 -8.67 -0.69 -30.98
N GLY A 216 -8.91 -1.02 -32.26
CA GLY A 216 -7.82 -1.30 -33.20
C GLY A 216 -7.43 -2.77 -33.42
N LYS A 217 -8.11 -3.74 -32.80
CA LYS A 217 -7.76 -5.18 -32.88
C LYS A 217 -7.45 -5.73 -34.30
N PRO A 218 -6.55 -6.73 -34.43
CA PRO A 218 -5.79 -7.36 -33.35
C PRO A 218 -4.65 -6.47 -32.83
N TYR A 219 -4.37 -6.58 -31.54
CA TYR A 219 -3.40 -5.75 -30.83
C TYR A 219 -2.00 -6.38 -30.84
N SER A 220 -0.96 -5.55 -30.85
CA SER A 220 0.38 -5.92 -30.35
C SER A 220 0.51 -5.61 -28.86
N GLU A 221 1.50 -6.21 -28.19
CA GLU A 221 1.90 -5.90 -26.81
C GLU A 221 1.93 -4.38 -26.55
N LYS A 222 2.69 -3.64 -27.36
CA LYS A 222 2.81 -2.18 -27.27
C LYS A 222 1.49 -1.41 -27.37
N GLU A 223 0.53 -1.90 -28.16
CA GLU A 223 -0.77 -1.23 -28.31
C GLU A 223 -1.67 -1.46 -27.08
N LEU A 224 -1.46 -2.57 -26.36
CA LEU A 224 -2.13 -2.85 -25.10
C LEU A 224 -1.51 -2.04 -23.97
N VAL A 225 -0.18 -2.04 -23.87
CA VAL A 225 0.57 -1.26 -22.87
C VAL A 225 0.23 0.23 -22.99
N GLU A 226 0.35 0.82 -24.18
CA GLU A 226 0.01 2.24 -24.39
C GLU A 226 -1.45 2.56 -24.02
N PHE A 227 -2.38 1.64 -24.27
CA PHE A 227 -3.78 1.87 -23.89
C PHE A 227 -3.97 1.82 -22.38
N ILE A 228 -3.30 0.88 -21.69
CA ILE A 228 -3.42 0.73 -20.24
C ILE A 228 -2.78 1.92 -19.54
N GLU A 229 -1.56 2.32 -19.92
CA GLU A 229 -0.88 3.53 -19.40
C GLU A 229 -1.70 4.80 -19.65
N ASP A 230 -2.42 4.92 -20.78
CA ASP A 230 -3.29 6.08 -21.03
C ASP A 230 -4.57 6.08 -20.16
N ASN A 231 -4.87 4.98 -19.45
CA ASN A 231 -6.10 4.78 -18.66
C ASN A 231 -5.82 4.13 -17.29
N ASP A 232 -4.59 4.27 -16.77
CA ASP A 232 -4.13 3.63 -15.53
C ASP A 232 -4.54 4.39 -14.26
N ARG A 233 -5.15 5.57 -14.42
CA ARG A 233 -5.74 6.37 -13.35
C ARG A 233 -7.28 6.30 -13.39
N PRO A 234 -7.91 5.48 -12.52
CA PRO A 234 -9.35 5.40 -12.40
C PRO A 234 -9.98 6.68 -11.82
N THR A 235 -11.25 6.87 -12.13
CA THR A 235 -12.11 7.92 -11.56
C THR A 235 -12.37 7.70 -10.08
N LEU A 236 -12.53 6.43 -9.67
CA LEU A 236 -12.59 6.01 -8.27
C LEU A 236 -11.59 4.88 -8.07
N ARG A 237 -10.64 5.07 -7.15
CA ARG A 237 -9.60 4.09 -6.83
C ARG A 237 -9.58 3.82 -5.34
N LYS A 238 -9.46 2.55 -4.96
CA LYS A 238 -9.36 2.17 -3.55
C LYS A 238 -7.90 2.20 -3.12
N MET A 239 -7.60 2.92 -2.04
CA MET A 239 -6.31 2.79 -1.37
C MET A 239 -6.27 1.48 -0.59
N GLN A 240 -5.29 0.65 -0.90
CA GLN A 240 -5.05 -0.64 -0.24
C GLN A 240 -3.63 -0.66 0.33
N PRO A 241 -3.35 -1.51 1.34
CA PRO A 241 -2.03 -1.55 1.93
C PRO A 241 -0.89 -1.79 0.93
N HIS A 242 -1.12 -2.54 -0.15
CA HIS A 242 -0.06 -2.90 -1.10
C HIS A 242 0.23 -1.84 -2.18
N ASN A 243 -0.61 -0.80 -2.32
CA ASN A 243 -0.48 0.25 -3.35
C ASN A 243 -0.60 1.68 -2.76
N MET A 244 -0.52 1.82 -1.44
CA MET A 244 -0.86 3.06 -0.77
C MET A 244 0.04 4.24 -1.16
N TYR A 245 1.33 4.01 -1.38
CA TYR A 245 2.27 5.06 -1.74
C TYR A 245 2.14 5.38 -3.23
N GLU A 246 1.98 4.37 -4.09
CA GLU A 246 1.69 4.54 -5.52
C GLU A 246 0.49 5.47 -5.73
N ILE A 247 -0.61 5.22 -5.00
CA ILE A 247 -1.83 6.03 -5.06
C ILE A 247 -1.59 7.45 -4.51
N TRP A 248 -0.83 7.58 -3.42
CA TRP A 248 -0.61 8.87 -2.76
C TRP A 248 0.35 9.78 -3.52
N GLU A 249 1.36 9.24 -4.18
CA GLU A 249 2.31 10.04 -4.97
C GLU A 249 1.70 10.51 -6.30
N ASP A 250 0.68 9.79 -6.79
CA ASP A 250 -0.03 10.09 -8.02
C ASP A 250 -1.14 11.14 -7.81
N ALA A 251 -0.80 12.32 -7.30
CA ALA A 251 -1.73 13.44 -7.09
C ALA A 251 -2.10 14.18 -8.38
N LEU A 252 -3.31 14.75 -8.45
CA LEU A 252 -3.73 15.63 -9.55
C LEU A 252 -3.48 17.09 -9.14
N ASP A 253 -2.58 17.77 -9.87
CA ASP A 253 -2.22 19.16 -9.60
C ASP A 253 -1.74 19.46 -8.16
N GLY A 254 -1.29 18.43 -7.42
CA GLY A 254 -0.81 18.53 -6.02
C GLY A 254 -1.84 18.12 -4.96
N GLU A 255 -3.05 17.77 -5.39
CA GLU A 255 -4.19 17.49 -4.51
C GLU A 255 -4.76 16.08 -4.71
N HIS A 256 -5.42 15.58 -3.68
CA HIS A 256 -6.26 14.39 -3.73
C HIS A 256 -7.67 14.68 -3.25
N ILE A 257 -8.66 14.15 -3.96
CA ILE A 257 -10.02 14.03 -3.45
C ILE A 257 -10.11 12.69 -2.71
N ILE A 258 -10.37 12.71 -1.41
CA ILE A 258 -10.36 11.53 -0.55
C ILE A 258 -11.75 11.31 0.03
N ALA A 259 -12.29 10.10 -0.14
CA ALA A 259 -13.51 9.62 0.48
C ALA A 259 -13.18 8.55 1.53
N PHE A 260 -13.44 8.81 2.82
CA PHE A 260 -13.38 7.80 3.87
C PHE A 260 -14.75 7.13 4.02
N ALA A 261 -14.80 5.81 3.91
CA ALA A 261 -16.02 5.03 4.13
C ALA A 261 -15.69 3.59 4.53
N GLU A 262 -16.22 3.12 5.66
CA GLU A 262 -16.11 1.72 6.09
C GLU A 262 -17.13 0.86 5.33
N GLU A 263 -16.69 -0.10 4.50
CA GLU A 263 -17.59 -0.96 3.72
C GLU A 263 -18.49 -1.82 4.63
N GLY A 264 -17.96 -2.17 5.82
CA GLY A 264 -18.64 -2.97 6.83
C GLY A 264 -19.76 -2.25 7.58
N ASP A 265 -19.76 -0.92 7.57
CA ASP A 265 -20.74 -0.08 8.26
C ASP A 265 -21.92 0.28 7.32
N PRO A 266 -23.18 0.28 7.80
CA PRO A 266 -24.32 0.62 6.96
C PRO A 266 -24.26 2.02 6.32
N ASP A 267 -23.75 3.01 7.05
CA ASP A 267 -23.68 4.40 6.60
C ASP A 267 -22.51 4.54 5.61
N GLY A 268 -21.37 3.90 5.90
CA GLY A 268 -20.23 3.79 4.97
C GLY A 268 -20.60 3.11 3.65
N PHE A 269 -21.36 2.01 3.69
CA PHE A 269 -21.85 1.35 2.48
C PHE A 269 -22.80 2.23 1.67
N GLU A 270 -23.75 2.92 2.32
CA GLU A 270 -24.68 3.82 1.61
C GLU A 270 -23.93 4.98 0.94
N PHE A 271 -22.97 5.59 1.65
CA PHE A 271 -22.13 6.66 1.11
C PHE A 271 -21.26 6.17 -0.05
N LEU A 272 -20.63 5.00 0.06
CA LEU A 272 -19.80 4.44 -0.99
C LEU A 272 -20.59 4.22 -2.29
N GLU A 273 -21.85 3.77 -2.21
CA GLU A 273 -22.69 3.61 -3.41
C GLU A 273 -23.00 4.96 -4.07
N ILE A 274 -23.13 6.04 -3.30
CA ILE A 274 -23.27 7.41 -3.84
C ILE A 274 -21.97 7.82 -4.56
N VAL A 275 -20.81 7.61 -3.93
CA VAL A 275 -19.50 7.93 -4.55
C VAL A 275 -19.27 7.14 -5.83
N LYS A 276 -19.67 5.86 -5.87
CA LYS A 276 -19.62 5.04 -7.09
C LYS A 276 -20.51 5.59 -8.20
N GLU A 277 -21.75 6.00 -7.88
CA GLU A 277 -22.67 6.60 -8.86
C GLU A 277 -22.11 7.92 -9.41
N VAL A 278 -21.56 8.78 -8.55
CA VAL A 278 -20.84 10.01 -8.96
C VAL A 278 -19.65 9.70 -9.86
N ALA A 279 -18.84 8.70 -9.52
CA ALA A 279 -17.70 8.31 -10.34
C ALA A 279 -18.14 7.76 -11.70
N GLU A 280 -19.22 6.96 -11.75
CA GLU A 280 -19.77 6.42 -13.00
C GLU A 280 -20.30 7.55 -13.91
N ASP A 281 -21.02 8.53 -13.36
CA ASP A 281 -21.56 9.66 -14.13
C ASP A 281 -20.46 10.61 -14.65
N ASN A 282 -19.28 10.60 -14.01
CA ASN A 282 -18.15 11.48 -14.32
C ASN A 282 -16.90 10.76 -14.87
N THR A 283 -16.99 9.48 -15.24
CA THR A 283 -15.85 8.66 -15.71
C THR A 283 -15.10 9.22 -16.93
N ASP A 284 -15.78 10.02 -17.76
CA ASP A 284 -15.17 10.68 -18.92
C ASP A 284 -14.33 11.93 -18.57
N ASN A 285 -14.27 12.34 -17.29
CA ASN A 285 -13.55 13.52 -16.82
C ASN A 285 -12.11 13.16 -16.35
N PRO A 286 -11.07 13.47 -17.14
CA PRO A 286 -9.69 13.07 -16.80
C PRO A 286 -9.09 13.84 -15.61
N ASN A 287 -9.77 14.89 -15.13
CA ASN A 287 -9.32 15.68 -14.00
C ASN A 287 -9.99 15.24 -12.69
N LEU A 288 -10.86 14.23 -12.71
CA LEU A 288 -11.50 13.68 -11.51
C LEU A 288 -10.85 12.33 -11.18
N SER A 289 -10.28 12.23 -9.97
CA SER A 289 -9.85 10.96 -9.40
C SER A 289 -10.07 11.01 -7.89
N ILE A 290 -10.95 10.14 -7.41
CA ILE A 290 -11.35 10.03 -6.01
C ILE A 290 -10.63 8.82 -5.41
N ILE A 291 -9.93 9.02 -4.31
CA ILE A 291 -9.36 7.93 -3.50
C ILE A 291 -10.39 7.53 -2.46
N TRP A 292 -10.90 6.31 -2.55
CA TRP A 292 -11.64 5.70 -1.44
C TRP A 292 -10.65 5.04 -0.47
N ILE A 293 -10.75 5.40 0.81
CA ILE A 293 -10.02 4.78 1.91
C ILE A 293 -11.04 4.13 2.85
N ASP A 294 -10.91 2.82 3.06
CA ASP A 294 -11.61 2.15 4.16
C ASP A 294 -10.74 2.26 5.43
N PRO A 295 -11.20 2.95 6.50
CA PRO A 295 -10.43 3.08 7.74
C PRO A 295 -10.03 1.74 8.39
N ASP A 296 -10.80 0.66 8.15
CA ASP A 296 -10.52 -0.66 8.70
C ASP A 296 -9.26 -1.31 8.10
N ASP A 297 -8.89 -0.92 6.87
CA ASP A 297 -7.67 -1.39 6.20
C ASP A 297 -6.40 -0.74 6.79
N PHE A 298 -6.53 0.43 7.44
CA PHE A 298 -5.41 1.20 7.99
C PHE A 298 -5.59 1.61 9.46
N PRO A 299 -5.78 0.66 10.38
CA PRO A 299 -6.14 0.95 11.77
C PRO A 299 -5.07 1.75 12.53
N LEU A 300 -3.82 1.73 12.07
CA LEU A 300 -2.72 2.51 12.65
C LEU A 300 -2.70 3.98 12.21
N LEU A 301 -3.31 4.30 11.06
CA LEU A 301 -3.38 5.65 10.50
C LEU A 301 -4.64 6.40 10.89
N VAL A 302 -5.71 5.71 11.28
CA VAL A 302 -6.97 6.34 11.76
C VAL A 302 -6.73 7.47 12.78
N PRO A 303 -5.99 7.25 13.90
CA PRO A 303 -5.77 8.34 14.88
C PRO A 303 -4.90 9.48 14.35
N TYR A 304 -4.10 9.23 13.30
CA TYR A 304 -3.31 10.25 12.63
C TYR A 304 -4.23 11.10 11.75
N TRP A 305 -5.04 10.48 10.89
CA TRP A 305 -5.97 11.20 10.01
C TRP A 305 -7.01 12.01 10.77
N GLU A 306 -7.66 11.44 11.80
CA GLU A 306 -8.60 12.20 12.65
C GLU A 306 -7.97 13.45 13.26
N LYS A 307 -6.69 13.35 13.66
CA LYS A 307 -5.97 14.47 14.28
C LYS A 307 -5.48 15.49 13.26
N THR A 308 -4.99 15.04 12.12
CA THR A 308 -4.39 15.89 11.08
C THR A 308 -5.48 16.67 10.34
N PHE A 309 -6.58 15.99 10.00
CA PHE A 309 -7.67 16.55 9.21
C PHE A 309 -8.82 17.11 10.07
N ASP A 310 -8.78 16.92 11.39
CA ASP A 310 -9.84 17.33 12.34
C ASP A 310 -11.23 16.76 11.97
N ILE A 311 -11.26 15.51 11.52
CA ILE A 311 -12.45 14.76 11.13
C ILE A 311 -12.75 13.60 12.08
N ASP A 312 -13.99 13.10 12.06
CA ASP A 312 -14.40 11.89 12.78
C ASP A 312 -14.57 10.73 11.78
N LEU A 313 -13.65 9.77 11.80
CA LEU A 313 -13.66 8.60 10.91
C LEU A 313 -14.63 7.50 11.37
N SER A 314 -15.40 7.72 12.44
CA SER A 314 -16.55 6.87 12.78
C SER A 314 -17.78 7.13 11.91
N SER A 315 -17.72 8.12 11.02
CA SER A 315 -18.74 8.43 10.01
C SER A 315 -18.06 8.67 8.66
N PRO A 316 -18.78 8.52 7.53
CA PRO A 316 -18.21 8.78 6.21
C PRO A 316 -17.72 10.22 6.07
N GLN A 317 -16.64 10.43 5.32
CA GLN A 317 -16.06 11.75 5.04
C GLN A 317 -15.70 11.86 3.56
N ILE A 318 -15.79 13.04 2.97
CA ILE A 318 -15.14 13.32 1.68
C ILE A 318 -14.56 14.73 1.68
N GLY A 319 -13.34 14.87 1.17
CA GLY A 319 -12.58 16.11 1.25
C GLY A 319 -11.50 16.20 0.19
N VAL A 320 -10.89 17.38 0.10
CA VAL A 320 -9.70 17.64 -0.70
C VAL A 320 -8.52 17.77 0.26
N VAL A 321 -7.40 17.13 -0.07
CA VAL A 321 -6.17 17.18 0.72
C VAL A 321 -5.02 17.56 -0.19
N GLU A 322 -4.26 18.58 0.20
CA GLU A 322 -3.00 18.94 -0.46
C GLU A 322 -1.87 18.03 0.02
N VAL A 323 -1.03 17.56 -0.90
CA VAL A 323 0.03 16.59 -0.58
C VAL A 323 1.23 17.21 0.13
N ASP A 324 1.52 18.49 -0.09
CA ASP A 324 2.75 19.14 0.37
C ASP A 324 2.76 19.44 1.88
N ASP A 325 1.63 19.86 2.47
CA ASP A 325 1.53 20.22 3.88
C ASP A 325 0.34 19.59 4.63
N ALA A 326 -0.49 18.80 3.92
CA ALA A 326 -1.68 18.14 4.43
C ALA A 326 -2.78 19.11 4.90
N GLU A 327 -2.83 20.32 4.35
CA GLU A 327 -4.03 21.17 4.45
C GLU A 327 -5.21 20.50 3.74
N SER A 328 -6.41 20.68 4.29
CA SER A 328 -7.58 19.94 3.81
C SER A 328 -8.88 20.69 4.07
N ILE A 329 -9.83 20.48 3.16
CA ILE A 329 -11.21 20.93 3.31
C ILE A 329 -12.17 19.77 3.10
N TRP A 330 -13.18 19.66 3.96
CA TRP A 330 -14.11 18.53 4.00
C TRP A 330 -15.54 18.97 3.71
N PHE A 331 -16.28 18.11 3.02
CA PHE A 331 -17.70 18.31 2.75
C PHE A 331 -18.49 18.29 4.06
N ASP A 332 -19.29 19.34 4.28
CA ASP A 332 -20.14 19.45 5.48
C ASP A 332 -21.34 18.50 5.37
N MET A 333 -21.19 17.30 5.93
CA MET A 333 -22.31 16.37 6.10
C MET A 333 -23.11 16.79 7.33
N ASP A 334 -24.36 17.22 7.10
CA ASP A 334 -25.29 17.57 8.18
C ASP A 334 -25.32 16.44 9.24
N ASP A 335 -25.19 16.80 10.54
CA ASP A 335 -25.28 15.92 11.72
C ASP A 335 -26.64 15.14 11.85
N GLY A 336 -27.50 15.21 10.83
CA GLY A 336 -28.91 14.84 10.83
C GLY A 336 -29.25 13.42 10.39
N ASP A 337 -28.26 12.53 10.24
CA ASP A 337 -28.38 11.16 9.71
C ASP A 337 -28.74 11.06 8.20
N ASP A 338 -28.69 12.16 7.43
CA ASP A 338 -29.02 12.14 5.99
C ASP A 338 -27.73 12.23 5.15
N MET A 339 -27.44 11.18 4.36
CA MET A 339 -26.33 11.16 3.39
C MET A 339 -26.55 12.18 2.27
N PRO A 340 -25.48 12.76 1.69
CA PRO A 340 -25.62 13.64 0.54
C PRO A 340 -26.24 12.89 -0.63
N THR A 341 -27.00 13.60 -1.46
CA THR A 341 -27.43 13.04 -2.74
C THR A 341 -26.30 13.08 -3.77
N VAL A 342 -26.40 12.26 -4.81
CA VAL A 342 -25.48 12.28 -5.96
C VAL A 342 -25.33 13.70 -6.52
N ASP A 343 -26.45 14.37 -6.80
CA ASP A 343 -26.46 15.75 -7.32
C ASP A 343 -25.72 16.75 -6.40
N GLU A 344 -25.88 16.63 -5.07
CA GLU A 344 -25.21 17.52 -4.10
C GLU A 344 -23.71 17.28 -4.03
N LEU A 345 -23.28 16.01 -4.14
CA LEU A 345 -21.88 15.65 -4.16
C LEU A 345 -21.21 16.05 -5.48
N GLU A 346 -21.88 15.85 -6.62
CA GLU A 346 -21.40 16.33 -7.92
C GLU A 346 -21.21 17.84 -7.95
N ASP A 347 -22.20 18.61 -7.49
CA ASP A 347 -22.12 20.08 -7.44
C ASP A 347 -20.90 20.55 -6.61
N TRP A 348 -20.61 19.88 -5.49
CA TRP A 348 -19.44 20.20 -4.65
C TRP A 348 -18.12 19.83 -5.33
N LEU A 349 -18.02 18.65 -5.96
CA LEU A 349 -16.84 18.24 -6.70
C LEU A 349 -16.59 19.15 -7.92
N GLU A 350 -17.64 19.61 -8.60
CA GLU A 350 -17.50 20.62 -9.66
C GLU A 350 -16.90 21.93 -9.12
N ASP A 351 -17.31 22.38 -7.94
CA ASP A 351 -16.76 23.57 -7.30
C ASP A 351 -15.29 23.39 -6.88
N VAL A 352 -14.90 22.20 -6.40
CA VAL A 352 -13.50 21.81 -6.17
C VAL A 352 -12.69 21.88 -7.46
N LEU A 353 -13.14 21.19 -8.51
CA LEU A 353 -12.43 21.12 -9.80
C LEU A 353 -12.35 22.45 -10.54
N GLU A 354 -13.22 23.41 -10.22
CA GLU A 354 -13.17 24.79 -10.72
C GLU A 354 -12.31 25.73 -9.85
N ASN A 355 -11.61 25.20 -8.83
CA ASN A 355 -10.86 25.93 -7.80
C ASN A 355 -11.70 27.03 -7.14
N LYS A 356 -12.98 26.76 -6.89
CA LYS A 356 -13.82 27.61 -6.02
C LYS A 356 -13.76 27.16 -4.57
N ILE A 357 -13.33 25.93 -4.35
CA ILE A 357 -13.09 25.30 -3.06
C ILE A 357 -11.65 24.82 -3.14
N ASP A 358 -10.77 25.48 -2.40
CA ASP A 358 -9.32 25.26 -2.46
C ASP A 358 -8.79 25.39 -1.02
N PRO A 359 -8.02 24.41 -0.50
CA PRO A 359 -7.40 24.49 0.82
C PRO A 359 -6.53 25.74 1.00
N ASP A 360 -5.90 26.23 -0.09
CA ASP A 360 -4.96 27.37 -0.10
C ASP A 360 -5.66 28.75 -0.08
N ASP A 361 -6.99 28.82 -0.31
CA ASP A 361 -7.73 30.08 -0.36
C ASP A 361 -7.97 30.63 1.06
N ASP A 362 -6.89 31.14 1.67
CA ASP A 362 -6.95 32.05 2.81
C ASP A 362 -7.84 33.24 2.41
N ASP A 363 -9.01 33.38 3.05
CA ASP A 363 -9.96 34.51 2.95
C ASP A 363 -9.31 35.86 3.37
N ASP A 364 -8.32 36.34 2.61
CA ASP A 364 -7.59 37.60 2.78
C ASP A 364 -8.29 38.75 2.01
N ASP A 365 -9.58 38.61 1.69
CA ASP A 365 -10.46 39.68 1.16
C ASP A 365 -11.25 40.39 2.29
N ASP A 366 -10.60 40.56 3.45
CA ASP A 366 -11.06 41.36 4.59
C ASP A 366 -10.84 42.88 4.34
N ASP A 367 -11.34 43.38 3.20
CA ASP A 367 -11.21 44.76 2.72
C ASP A 367 -12.60 45.45 2.57
N ASP A 368 -13.52 45.21 3.51
CA ASP A 368 -14.68 46.09 3.72
C ASP A 368 -14.34 47.14 4.80
N ASP A 369 -13.71 48.22 4.32
CA ASP A 369 -13.68 49.56 4.94
C ASP A 369 -15.12 50.04 5.24
N ASP A 370 -15.74 49.57 6.33
CA ASP A 370 -16.90 50.24 6.93
C ASP A 370 -16.41 51.35 7.88
N ASP A 371 -16.00 52.46 7.24
CA ASP A 371 -16.04 53.81 7.79
C ASP A 371 -17.49 54.15 8.22
N ASP A 372 -17.90 53.75 9.42
CA ASP A 372 -19.03 54.38 10.11
C ASP A 372 -18.52 55.06 11.40
N ASP A 373 -18.02 56.27 11.17
CA ASP A 373 -18.09 57.38 12.13
C ASP A 373 -19.54 57.50 12.66
N ASP A 374 -19.75 57.25 13.95
CA ASP A 374 -20.63 58.14 14.72
C ASP A 374 -20.21 58.15 16.20
N ASP A 375 -19.78 59.35 16.57
CA ASP A 375 -19.36 59.83 17.87
C ASP A 375 -20.43 59.71 18.99
N ASP A 376 -19.94 59.93 20.20
CA ASP A 376 -20.56 60.59 21.35
C ASP A 376 -21.07 59.72 22.52
N ASP A 377 -20.19 59.71 23.54
CA ASP A 377 -20.42 60.29 24.87
C ASP A 377 -20.63 59.33 26.07
N ASP A 378 -19.57 59.29 26.88
CA ASP A 378 -19.52 59.65 28.32
C ASP A 378 -20.38 58.86 29.32
N ASP A 379 -19.71 58.16 30.24
CA ASP A 379 -19.44 58.72 31.59
C ASP A 379 -18.71 57.68 32.47
N ASP A 380 -17.48 58.06 32.82
CA ASP A 380 -16.78 57.96 34.11
C ASP A 380 -17.41 57.18 35.28
N ASP A 381 -16.58 56.34 35.90
CA ASP A 381 -16.16 56.47 37.32
C ASP A 381 -15.39 55.17 37.66
N ASP A 382 -14.06 55.19 37.59
CA ASP A 382 -13.13 55.63 38.64
C ASP A 382 -12.94 54.58 39.75
N ASP A 383 -11.67 54.18 39.82
CA ASP A 383 -10.85 54.17 41.03
C ASP A 383 -10.74 52.90 41.87
N ASP A 384 -9.47 52.51 41.95
CA ASP A 384 -8.71 52.23 43.17
C ASP A 384 -8.85 50.83 43.76
N ASP A 385 -7.79 50.17 44.19
CA ASP A 385 -6.34 50.35 44.13
C ASP A 385 -5.83 49.18 44.99
N ASP A 386 -4.51 48.99 44.96
CA ASP A 386 -3.73 48.34 46.01
C ASP A 386 -3.83 46.81 46.13
N ASP A 387 -2.75 46.08 46.36
CA ASP A 387 -1.29 46.23 46.26
C ASP A 387 -0.78 44.98 47.00
N ASP A 388 0.50 44.68 46.82
CA ASP A 388 1.34 43.96 47.77
C ASP A 388 1.10 42.44 47.93
N ASP A 389 2.10 41.59 48.07
CA ASP A 389 3.55 41.60 47.86
C ASP A 389 3.99 40.20 48.37
N ASP A 390 5.29 39.94 48.27
CA ASP A 390 6.06 38.94 49.00
C ASP A 390 6.12 37.55 48.34
N ASP A 391 7.19 37.28 47.59
CA ASP A 391 8.55 36.91 48.07
C ASP A 391 8.56 35.52 48.72
N GLU A 392 9.35 34.61 48.15
CA GLU A 392 10.58 34.11 48.80
C GLU A 392 11.28 33.09 47.89
N ASP A 393 12.51 33.45 47.53
CA ASP A 393 13.60 32.58 47.12
C ASP A 393 13.83 31.44 48.13
N ASP A 394 14.37 30.31 47.66
CA ASP A 394 15.34 29.46 48.35
C ASP A 394 15.72 28.35 47.34
N ASP A 395 16.86 28.42 46.66
CA ASP A 395 18.24 28.19 47.13
C ASP A 395 18.66 26.71 47.07
N ASP A 396 19.88 26.55 46.56
CA ASP A 396 20.89 25.53 46.86
C ASP A 396 20.71 24.13 46.23
N ASP A 397 21.54 23.81 45.24
CA ASP A 397 22.92 23.30 45.36
C ASP A 397 22.94 21.82 45.75
N ASP A 398 23.48 20.99 44.85
CA ASP A 398 24.58 20.10 45.23
C ASP A 398 25.32 19.61 43.97
N ASP A 399 26.54 20.14 43.88
CA ASP A 399 27.70 19.59 43.20
C ASP A 399 27.94 18.10 43.54
N ASP A 400 28.62 17.40 42.64
CA ASP A 400 29.79 16.52 42.90
C ASP A 400 29.91 15.58 41.68
N ASP A 401 30.79 15.84 40.72
CA ASP A 401 32.25 15.56 40.73
C ASP A 401 32.61 14.07 40.64
N ASP A 402 33.77 13.87 40.01
CA ASP A 402 34.60 12.67 39.89
C ASP A 402 34.52 11.91 38.55
N ASP A 403 35.18 12.49 37.55
CA ASP A 403 36.47 11.99 37.02
C ASP A 403 36.91 10.59 37.53
N ASP A 404 37.26 9.70 36.59
CA ASP A 404 38.58 9.08 36.60
C ASP A 404 38.90 8.46 35.23
N ASP A 405 39.92 9.07 34.63
CA ASP A 405 40.79 8.56 33.58
C ASP A 405 41.39 7.17 33.92
N ASP A 406 41.76 6.43 32.88
CA ASP A 406 43.04 5.71 32.73
C ASP A 406 42.87 4.77 31.52
N ASP A 407 43.28 5.20 30.33
CA ASP A 407 44.64 5.14 29.77
C ASP A 407 45.15 3.73 29.42
N ASP A 408 45.65 3.68 28.19
CA ASP A 408 46.86 3.00 27.74
C ASP A 408 46.81 1.55 27.19
N ASP A 409 47.10 1.55 25.88
CA ASP A 409 48.22 0.86 25.23
C ASP A 409 47.93 -0.40 24.40
N ASP A 410 48.02 -0.18 23.09
CA ASP A 410 49.05 -0.74 22.18
C ASP A 410 49.30 -2.27 22.24
N ASP A 411 49.08 -2.95 21.12
CA ASP A 411 50.18 -3.19 20.18
C ASP A 411 49.73 -4.08 19.01
N ASP A 412 50.35 -3.78 17.88
CA ASP A 412 50.33 -4.43 16.57
C ASP A 412 50.60 -5.94 16.60
N ASP A 413 50.12 -6.66 15.60
CA ASP A 413 51.05 -7.29 14.64
C ASP A 413 50.29 -7.97 13.49
N ASP A 414 50.80 -7.66 12.30
CA ASP A 414 50.53 -8.22 10.98
C ASP A 414 50.57 -9.76 10.94
N ASP A 415 49.87 -10.35 9.98
CA ASP A 415 50.53 -11.26 9.04
C ASP A 415 49.69 -11.41 7.77
N ASP A 416 50.37 -11.09 6.66
CA ASP A 416 50.05 -11.33 5.27
C ASP A 416 49.56 -12.76 4.99
N ASP A 417 48.73 -12.93 3.97
CA ASP A 417 49.09 -13.83 2.87
C ASP A 417 48.21 -13.56 1.65
N ASP A 418 48.91 -13.17 0.58
CA ASP A 418 48.48 -13.11 -0.81
C ASP A 418 47.85 -14.43 -1.27
N ASP A 419 46.88 -14.35 -2.18
CA ASP A 419 46.92 -15.18 -3.39
C ASP A 419 46.10 -14.49 -4.49
N ASP A 420 46.84 -14.07 -5.50
CA ASP A 420 46.41 -13.71 -6.84
C ASP A 420 45.51 -14.82 -7.45
N ASP A 421 44.52 -14.42 -8.26
CA ASP A 421 44.41 -14.96 -9.62
C ASP A 421 43.50 -14.06 -10.46
N ASP A 422 44.11 -13.59 -11.54
CA ASP A 422 43.56 -12.86 -12.69
C ASP A 422 42.33 -13.57 -13.31
N ASP A 423 41.38 -12.82 -13.85
CA ASP A 423 41.21 -12.75 -15.30
C ASP A 423 40.03 -11.84 -15.69
N ASP A 424 40.32 -11.00 -16.67
CA ASP A 424 39.44 -10.10 -17.41
C ASP A 424 38.18 -10.79 -17.93
N ASP A 425 37.06 -10.05 -17.97
CA ASP A 425 36.30 -9.80 -19.20
C ASP A 425 35.12 -8.86 -18.87
N ASP A 426 35.29 -7.57 -19.21
CA ASP A 426 34.23 -6.58 -19.35
C ASP A 426 33.33 -6.96 -20.54
N ASP A 427 32.48 -7.97 -20.37
CA ASP A 427 31.36 -8.23 -21.27
C ASP A 427 30.14 -7.48 -20.74
N ILE A 428 29.96 -6.25 -21.24
CA ILE A 428 28.68 -5.56 -21.26
C ILE A 428 27.74 -6.41 -22.13
N ILE A 429 26.97 -7.28 -21.50
CA ILE A 429 25.86 -7.98 -22.15
C ILE A 429 24.64 -7.08 -22.03
N ILE A 430 24.31 -6.41 -23.13
CA ILE A 430 22.96 -5.92 -23.39
C ILE A 430 22.07 -7.17 -23.47
N ILE A 431 21.23 -7.41 -22.47
CA ILE A 431 20.26 -8.51 -22.52
C ILE A 431 19.18 -8.11 -23.53
N GLN A 432 19.25 -8.72 -24.70
CA GLN A 432 18.14 -8.82 -25.63
C GLN A 432 17.26 -9.98 -25.19
N THR A 433 15.97 -9.67 -25.06
CA THR A 433 14.82 -10.56 -24.84
C THR A 433 14.94 -11.87 -25.63
N LEU A 434 15.01 -13.01 -24.94
CA LEU A 434 14.95 -14.35 -25.53
C LEU A 434 14.09 -15.31 -24.68
N ASN A 435 12.81 -14.98 -24.61
CA ASN A 435 11.65 -15.86 -24.79
C ASN A 435 11.97 -17.38 -24.93
N ASN A 436 11.74 -18.17 -23.87
CA ASN A 436 11.32 -19.59 -23.93
C ASN A 436 11.16 -20.22 -22.52
N GLY A 437 9.90 -20.44 -22.10
CA GLY A 437 9.45 -21.80 -21.76
C GLY A 437 8.97 -22.07 -20.34
N TYR A 438 7.74 -21.66 -20.06
CA TYR A 438 6.87 -22.17 -18.99
C TYR A 438 6.74 -23.70 -18.98
N SER A 439 7.25 -24.33 -17.92
CA SER A 439 6.73 -25.59 -17.33
C SER A 439 7.70 -26.09 -16.25
N LYS A 440 7.43 -25.75 -14.98
CA LYS A 440 7.53 -26.61 -13.77
C LYS A 440 7.69 -25.78 -12.49
N ILE A 441 6.58 -25.26 -11.93
CA ILE A 441 6.61 -24.75 -10.54
C ILE A 441 5.54 -25.41 -9.64
N ASN A 442 4.62 -26.21 -10.19
CA ASN A 442 3.50 -26.72 -9.39
C ASN A 442 3.77 -27.96 -8.49
N ASP A 443 5.03 -28.37 -8.25
CA ASP A 443 5.36 -29.61 -7.53
C ASP A 443 6.31 -29.44 -6.31
N GLN A 444 6.70 -28.22 -5.90
CA GLN A 444 7.57 -28.03 -4.72
C GLN A 444 6.98 -27.24 -3.54
N ILE A 445 5.81 -26.61 -3.69
CA ILE A 445 5.18 -25.86 -2.60
C ILE A 445 4.51 -26.77 -1.55
N THR A 446 4.37 -28.09 -1.80
CA THR A 446 3.78 -29.03 -0.82
C THR A 446 4.75 -29.59 0.23
N ASP A 447 6.06 -29.33 0.13
CA ASP A 447 7.06 -29.80 1.11
C ASP A 447 7.80 -28.69 1.86
N THR A 448 7.52 -27.41 1.57
CA THR A 448 8.00 -26.29 2.38
C THR A 448 6.99 -26.06 3.49
N LYS A 449 7.33 -26.51 4.70
CA LYS A 449 6.68 -26.01 5.91
C LYS A 449 6.87 -24.50 5.92
N ILE A 450 5.79 -23.78 5.64
CA ILE A 450 5.56 -22.40 6.07
C ILE A 450 6.03 -22.34 7.53
N LEU A 451 7.08 -21.56 7.76
CA LEU A 451 7.75 -21.40 9.05
C LEU A 451 7.38 -20.05 9.62
#